data_AF-A0A7X9DE63-F1
#
_entry.id   AF-A0A7X9DE63-F1
#
_cell.length_a   1.000
_cell.length_b   1.000
_cell.length_c   1.000
_cell.angle_alpha   90.00
_cell.angle_beta   90.00
_cell.angle_gamma   90.00
#
_symmetry.space_group_name_H-M   'P 1'
#
loop_
_entity.id
_entity.type
_entity.pdbx_description
1 polymer ?
#
loop_
_entity_poly.entity_id
_entity_poly.type
_entity_poly.pdbx_seq_one_letter_code
_entity_poly.pdbx_strand_id
1 'polypeptide(L)'
;MKQKPLNFQQAIIDFMKSKANRMEKELNVPGSWYFNEGDEQEIKSWTNEEAAKVWEKIKHNIFKLGCSGLRYELCPFCHHYGYEHNGCYKALKNPICIKCGYGKRHGICIGEEGHVSQYKQILQSFEDSRISMYKFFTNEYYTELIDKIEKENVKAIA
;
A
#
# COMPACT_ATOMS: atom_id res chain seq x y z
N MET A 1 25.99 -8.28 19.65
CA MET A 1 25.92 -7.32 18.52
C MET A 1 24.47 -6.88 18.37
N LYS A 2 24.18 -5.58 18.38
CA LYS A 2 22.80 -5.06 18.29
C LYS A 2 22.45 -4.87 16.81
N GLN A 3 21.39 -5.54 16.33
CA GLN A 3 20.83 -5.28 15.00
C GLN A 3 20.44 -3.80 14.91
N LYS A 4 20.67 -3.17 13.75
CA LYS A 4 20.15 -1.83 13.49
C LYS A 4 18.62 -1.94 13.47
N PRO A 5 17.88 -1.05 14.15
CA PRO A 5 16.43 -1.06 14.08
C PRO A 5 15.99 -0.85 12.63
N LEU A 6 14.90 -1.52 12.24
CA LEU A 6 14.29 -1.40 10.92
C LEU A 6 14.01 0.07 10.59
N ASN A 7 14.39 0.52 9.39
CA ASN A 7 13.95 1.82 8.88
C ASN A 7 12.51 1.69 8.36
N PHE A 8 11.53 2.07 9.18
CA PHE A 8 10.11 1.84 8.88
C PHE A 8 9.61 2.70 7.72
N GLN A 9 10.07 3.94 7.59
CA GLN A 9 9.71 4.79 6.44
C GLN A 9 10.18 4.15 5.14
N GLN A 10 11.44 3.69 5.11
CA GLN A 10 11.99 3.01 3.93
C GLN A 10 11.26 1.72 3.62
N ALA A 11 10.94 0.91 4.63
CA ALA A 11 10.17 -0.32 4.45
C ALA A 11 8.79 -0.06 3.82
N ILE A 12 8.10 1.00 4.24
CA ILE A 12 6.81 1.40 3.68
C ILE A 12 6.96 1.90 2.24
N ILE A 13 8.01 2.66 1.95
CA ILE A 13 8.31 3.14 0.58
C ILE A 13 8.59 1.94 -0.34
N ASP A 14 9.43 0.99 0.09
CA ASP A 14 9.77 -0.20 -0.68
C ASP A 14 8.54 -1.09 -0.93
N PHE A 15 7.64 -1.16 0.05
CA PHE A 15 6.36 -1.86 -0.08
C PHE A 15 5.47 -1.22 -1.14
N MET A 16 5.34 0.11 -1.14
CA MET A 16 4.56 0.84 -2.14
C MET A 16 5.18 0.76 -3.54
N LYS A 17 6.51 0.94 -3.65
CA LYS A 17 7.26 0.78 -4.91
C LYS A 17 7.11 -0.62 -5.49
N SER A 18 7.21 -1.66 -4.66
CA SER A 18 7.06 -3.05 -5.13
C SER A 18 5.67 -3.33 -5.70
N LYS A 19 4.62 -2.75 -5.11
CA LYS A 19 3.25 -2.83 -5.63
C LYS A 19 3.11 -2.06 -6.94
N ALA A 20 3.62 -0.83 -7.01
CA ALA A 20 3.62 0.00 -8.22
C ALA A 20 4.32 -0.72 -9.39
N ASN A 21 5.54 -1.21 -9.17
CA ASN A 21 6.33 -1.91 -10.16
C ASN A 21 5.63 -3.17 -10.68
N ARG A 22 4.94 -3.91 -9.79
CA ARG A 22 4.18 -5.09 -10.21
C ARG A 22 2.96 -4.71 -11.04
N MET A 23 2.21 -3.66 -10.68
CA MET A 23 1.10 -3.17 -11.50
C MET A 23 1.59 -2.73 -12.88
N GLU A 24 2.71 -2.01 -12.93
CA GLU A 24 3.30 -1.56 -14.20
C GLU A 24 3.69 -2.73 -15.09
N LYS A 25 4.37 -3.73 -14.52
CA LYS A 25 4.80 -4.91 -15.25
C LYS A 25 3.63 -5.78 -15.75
N GLU A 26 2.63 -6.01 -14.91
CA GLU A 26 1.60 -7.04 -15.16
C GLU A 26 0.28 -6.47 -15.71
N LEU A 27 0.01 -5.18 -15.49
CA LEU A 27 -1.22 -4.50 -15.95
C LEU A 27 -0.94 -3.42 -16.99
N ASN A 28 0.34 -3.14 -17.30
CA ASN A 28 0.75 -2.07 -18.21
C ASN A 28 0.21 -0.68 -17.81
N VAL A 29 0.12 -0.43 -16.50
CA VAL A 29 -0.31 0.85 -15.93
C VAL A 29 0.91 1.60 -15.40
N PRO A 30 1.12 2.90 -15.71
CA PRO A 30 2.26 3.63 -15.19
C PRO A 30 2.38 3.51 -13.66
N GLY A 31 3.52 3.06 -13.15
CA GLY A 31 3.71 2.84 -11.71
C GLY A 31 3.47 4.11 -10.88
N SER A 32 3.75 5.27 -11.47
CA SER A 32 3.52 6.61 -10.92
C SER A 32 2.04 6.95 -10.69
N TRP A 33 1.10 6.23 -11.32
CA TRP A 33 -0.33 6.34 -11.02
C TRP A 33 -0.69 5.69 -9.70
N TYR A 34 0.14 4.77 -9.19
CA TYR A 34 -0.03 4.12 -7.90
C TYR A 34 0.87 4.71 -6.81
N PHE A 35 2.12 5.07 -7.14
CA PHE A 35 3.05 5.63 -6.16
C PHE A 35 4.00 6.61 -6.84
N ASN A 36 4.00 7.88 -6.41
CA ASN A 36 4.84 8.94 -6.94
C ASN A 36 5.73 9.60 -5.87
N GLU A 37 6.53 10.57 -6.31
CA GLU A 37 7.45 11.29 -5.42
C GLU A 37 6.72 12.00 -4.26
N GLY A 38 5.53 12.55 -4.48
CA GLY A 38 4.75 13.20 -3.43
C GLY A 38 4.34 12.24 -2.31
N ASP A 39 4.04 10.98 -2.64
CA ASP A 39 3.78 9.93 -1.64
C ASP A 39 5.05 9.57 -0.87
N GLU A 40 6.17 9.44 -1.57
CA GLU A 40 7.46 9.13 -0.96
C GLU A 40 7.87 10.22 0.03
N GLN A 41 7.73 11.50 -0.34
CA GLN A 41 8.05 12.62 0.55
C GLN A 41 7.11 12.68 1.76
N GLU A 42 5.82 12.38 1.58
CA GLU A 42 4.88 12.29 2.71
C GLU A 42 5.30 11.20 3.69
N ILE A 43 5.64 9.98 3.21
CA ILE A 43 6.10 8.89 4.08
C ILE A 43 7.41 9.25 4.80
N LYS A 44 8.36 9.90 4.11
CA LYS A 44 9.61 10.38 4.71
C LYS A 44 9.40 11.42 5.81
N SER A 45 8.30 12.17 5.75
CA SER A 45 7.96 13.17 6.76
C SER A 45 7.37 12.58 8.05
N TRP A 46 6.94 11.32 8.03
CA TRP A 46 6.40 10.65 9.21
C TRP A 46 7.48 10.41 10.25
N THR A 47 7.11 10.53 11.53
CA THR A 47 7.98 10.11 12.63
C THR A 47 8.24 8.60 12.56
N ASN A 48 9.34 8.16 13.15
CA ASN A 48 9.67 6.73 13.21
C ASN A 48 8.58 5.95 13.96
N GLU A 49 7.99 6.54 15.00
CA GLU A 49 6.90 5.94 15.77
C GLU A 49 5.62 5.77 14.96
N GLU A 50 5.26 6.76 14.14
CA GLU A 50 4.11 6.67 13.23
C GLU A 50 4.32 5.61 12.15
N ALA A 51 5.49 5.63 11.52
CA ALA A 51 5.85 4.65 10.49
C ALA A 51 5.88 3.23 11.07
N ALA A 52 6.43 3.02 12.27
CA ALA A 52 6.43 1.74 12.95
C ALA A 52 5.00 1.23 13.20
N LYS A 53 4.11 2.08 13.72
CA LYS A 53 2.70 1.70 13.95
C LYS A 53 1.99 1.30 12.65
N VAL A 54 2.20 2.07 11.57
CA VAL A 54 1.63 1.76 10.25
C VAL A 54 2.16 0.43 9.72
N TRP A 55 3.48 0.20 9.81
CA TRP A 55 4.11 -1.04 9.36
C TRP A 55 3.56 -2.26 10.12
N GLU A 56 3.50 -2.18 11.45
CA GLU A 56 2.96 -3.27 12.28
C GLU A 56 1.49 -3.56 11.99
N LYS A 57 0.66 -2.54 11.74
CA LYS A 57 -0.74 -2.72 11.32
C LYS A 57 -0.85 -3.46 9.98
N ILE A 58 -0.03 -3.10 8.99
CA ILE A 58 -0.01 -3.79 7.69
C ILE A 58 0.40 -5.25 7.86
N LYS A 59 1.47 -5.51 8.62
CA LYS A 59 1.92 -6.88 8.93
C LYS A 59 0.85 -7.68 9.64
N HIS A 60 0.21 -7.10 10.65
CA HIS A 60 -0.89 -7.75 11.36
C HIS A 60 -1.99 -8.19 10.39
N ASN A 61 -2.43 -7.29 9.50
CA ASN A 61 -3.48 -7.60 8.52
C ASN A 61 -3.06 -8.72 7.56
N ILE A 62 -1.81 -8.77 7.12
CA ILE A 62 -1.31 -9.82 6.22
C ILE A 62 -1.16 -11.16 6.97
N PHE A 63 -0.39 -11.19 8.05
CA PHE A 63 -0.02 -12.44 8.72
C PHE A 63 -1.10 -13.03 9.62
N LYS A 64 -1.92 -12.18 10.25
CA LYS A 64 -2.96 -12.64 11.20
C LYS A 64 -4.33 -12.73 10.56
N LEU A 65 -4.66 -11.81 9.65
CA LEU A 65 -6.00 -11.74 9.05
C LEU A 65 -6.04 -12.25 7.60
N GLY A 66 -4.91 -12.66 7.03
CA GLY A 66 -4.85 -13.21 5.69
C GLY A 66 -5.22 -12.21 4.59
N CYS A 67 -5.07 -10.90 4.85
CA CYS A 67 -5.45 -9.88 3.89
C CYS A 67 -4.67 -10.03 2.57
N SER A 68 -5.37 -9.75 1.47
CA SER A 68 -4.88 -9.88 0.10
C SER A 68 -5.58 -8.88 -0.83
N GLY A 69 -5.03 -8.73 -2.02
CA GLY A 69 -5.51 -7.85 -3.08
C GLY A 69 -5.05 -6.40 -2.91
N LEU A 70 -5.53 -5.55 -3.83
CA LEU A 70 -5.37 -4.11 -3.73
C LEU A 70 -6.50 -3.53 -2.87
N ARG A 71 -6.24 -3.34 -1.57
CA ARG A 71 -7.26 -2.88 -0.61
C ARG A 71 -6.76 -1.82 0.37
N TYR A 72 -7.67 -1.08 0.98
CA TYR A 72 -7.35 -0.03 1.95
C TYR A 72 -6.76 -0.59 3.26
N GLU A 73 -7.07 -1.85 3.62
CA GLU A 73 -6.47 -2.56 4.75
C GLU A 73 -4.95 -2.70 4.63
N LEU A 74 -4.43 -2.55 3.40
CA LEU A 74 -3.03 -2.69 3.05
C LEU A 74 -2.48 -1.38 2.45
N CYS A 75 -3.14 -0.26 2.71
CA CYS A 75 -2.71 1.08 2.33
C CYS A 75 -2.06 1.77 3.54
N PRO A 76 -0.77 2.12 3.47
CA PRO A 76 -0.08 2.83 4.56
C PRO A 76 -0.75 4.15 4.96
N PHE A 77 -1.22 4.92 3.98
CA PHE A 77 -1.89 6.19 4.22
C PHE A 77 -3.24 6.02 4.92
N CYS A 78 -3.97 4.93 4.65
CA CYS A 78 -5.21 4.68 5.39
C CYS A 78 -4.91 4.49 6.87
N HIS A 79 -3.93 3.66 7.21
CA HIS A 79 -3.52 3.41 8.60
C HIS A 79 -2.95 4.64 9.29
N HIS A 80 -2.13 5.43 8.58
CA HIS A 80 -1.54 6.66 9.12
C HIS A 80 -2.62 7.66 9.53
N TYR A 81 -3.70 7.78 8.74
CA TYR A 81 -4.82 8.68 9.03
C TYR A 81 -5.94 8.03 9.87
N GLY A 82 -5.66 6.94 10.58
CA GLY A 82 -6.55 6.38 11.58
C GLY A 82 -7.60 5.39 11.07
N TYR A 83 -7.38 4.76 9.92
CA TYR A 83 -8.17 3.59 9.53
C TYR A 83 -7.98 2.45 10.55
N GLU A 84 -9.09 1.82 10.94
CA GLU A 84 -9.12 0.62 11.78
C GLU A 84 -9.82 -0.52 11.03
N HIS A 85 -9.27 -1.72 11.14
CA HIS A 85 -9.76 -2.88 10.40
C HIS A 85 -11.04 -3.45 11.02
N ASN A 86 -12.15 -3.43 10.27
CA ASN A 86 -13.47 -3.93 10.71
C ASN A 86 -13.96 -5.12 9.84
N GLY A 87 -13.04 -5.90 9.26
CA GLY A 87 -13.34 -7.05 8.41
C GLY A 87 -13.15 -6.81 6.91
N CYS A 88 -12.83 -7.87 6.16
CA CYS A 88 -12.52 -7.85 4.72
C CYS A 88 -13.77 -7.85 3.80
N TYR A 89 -14.82 -7.09 4.14
CA TYR A 89 -16.06 -7.05 3.36
C TYR A 89 -15.91 -6.22 2.07
N LYS A 90 -16.78 -6.47 1.08
CA LYS A 90 -16.81 -5.71 -0.17
C LYS A 90 -17.17 -4.25 0.12
N ALA A 91 -16.20 -3.37 -0.05
CA ALA A 91 -16.35 -1.94 -0.35
C ALA A 91 -17.31 -1.16 0.55
N LEU A 92 -16.98 -1.02 1.84
CA LEU A 92 -17.40 0.20 2.55
C LEU A 92 -16.58 1.36 1.98
N LYS A 93 -17.24 2.50 1.68
CA LYS A 93 -16.55 3.75 1.36
C LYS A 93 -15.58 4.04 2.50
N ASN A 94 -14.27 4.04 2.25
CA ASN A 94 -13.29 4.41 3.26
C ASN A 94 -13.18 5.95 3.29
N PRO A 95 -13.74 6.64 4.31
CA PRO A 95 -13.73 8.10 4.36
C PRO A 95 -12.32 8.66 4.57
N ILE A 96 -11.36 7.83 4.97
CA ILE A 96 -9.96 8.24 5.15
C ILE A 96 -9.34 8.71 3.83
N CYS A 97 -9.73 8.13 2.69
CA CYS A 97 -9.20 8.52 1.39
C CYS A 97 -9.55 9.97 1.00
N ILE A 98 -10.61 10.55 1.58
CA ILE A 98 -10.96 11.97 1.37
C ILE A 98 -9.99 12.89 2.15
N LYS A 99 -9.40 12.38 3.22
CA LYS A 99 -8.58 13.15 4.15
C LYS A 99 -7.08 13.02 3.88
N CYS A 100 -6.61 11.85 3.44
CA CYS A 100 -5.18 11.57 3.29
C CYS A 100 -4.57 12.18 2.02
N GLY A 101 -3.26 12.47 2.05
CA GLY A 101 -2.55 13.04 0.91
C GLY A 101 -2.53 12.12 -0.33
N TYR A 102 -2.46 10.80 -0.11
CA TYR A 102 -2.52 9.81 -1.19
C TYR A 102 -3.84 9.87 -1.98
N GLY A 103 -4.97 9.93 -1.28
CA GLY A 103 -6.27 10.04 -1.94
C GLY A 103 -6.46 11.35 -2.69
N LYS A 104 -5.86 12.46 -2.20
CA LYS A 104 -5.84 13.74 -2.92
C LYS A 104 -5.01 13.68 -4.21
N ARG A 105 -3.88 12.96 -4.21
CA ARG A 105 -3.00 12.84 -5.38
C ARG A 105 -3.53 11.86 -6.43
N HIS A 106 -4.00 10.69 -6.01
CA HIS A 106 -4.36 9.59 -6.92
C HIS A 106 -5.87 9.45 -7.16
N GLY A 107 -6.69 10.13 -6.34
CA GLY A 107 -8.13 9.92 -6.24
C GLY A 107 -8.49 8.78 -5.28
N ILE A 108 -9.78 8.63 -5.05
CA ILE A 108 -10.32 7.70 -4.05
C ILE A 108 -10.66 6.32 -4.66
N CYS A 109 -10.66 5.29 -3.82
CA CYS A 109 -10.87 3.90 -4.23
C CYS A 109 -12.29 3.60 -4.76
N ILE A 110 -13.27 4.44 -4.41
CA ILE A 110 -14.68 4.34 -4.81
C ILE A 110 -15.10 5.74 -5.22
N GLY A 111 -14.92 6.10 -6.49
CA GLY A 111 -15.14 7.45 -7.00
C GLY A 111 -16.61 7.85 -7.08
N GLU A 112 -16.88 9.15 -6.92
CA GLU A 112 -18.07 9.81 -7.44
C GLU A 112 -17.97 10.01 -8.96
N GLU A 113 -19.12 10.21 -9.61
CA GLU A 113 -19.25 10.35 -11.07
C GLU A 113 -18.56 11.61 -11.61
N GLY A 114 -17.97 11.52 -12.80
CA GLY A 114 -17.58 12.69 -13.61
C GLY A 114 -16.08 12.94 -13.83
N HIS A 115 -15.17 12.44 -12.98
CA HIS A 115 -13.71 12.53 -13.20
C HIS A 115 -13.03 11.16 -13.10
N VAL A 116 -12.17 10.83 -14.06
CA VAL A 116 -11.40 9.58 -14.05
C VAL A 116 -10.06 9.84 -13.36
N SER A 117 -9.94 9.49 -12.09
CA SER A 117 -8.68 9.59 -11.35
C SER A 117 -7.68 8.49 -11.76
N GLN A 118 -6.39 8.69 -11.52
CA GLN A 118 -5.35 7.68 -11.73
C GLN A 118 -5.68 6.34 -11.06
N TYR A 119 -6.18 6.39 -9.82
CA TYR A 119 -6.60 5.19 -9.12
C TYR A 119 -7.80 4.50 -9.79
N LYS A 120 -8.77 5.26 -10.32
CA LYS A 120 -9.89 4.69 -11.08
C LYS A 120 -9.41 4.02 -12.37
N GLN A 121 -8.40 4.59 -13.04
CA GLN A 121 -7.78 3.95 -14.21
C GLN A 121 -7.08 2.64 -13.83
N ILE A 122 -6.36 2.58 -12.71
CA ILE A 122 -5.78 1.32 -12.20
C ILE A 122 -6.88 0.26 -11.99
N LEU A 123 -8.00 0.64 -11.35
CA LEU A 123 -9.12 -0.27 -11.14
C LEU A 123 -9.71 -0.77 -12.47
N GLN A 124 -9.87 0.11 -13.45
CA GLN A 124 -10.33 -0.26 -14.80
C GLN A 124 -9.36 -1.25 -15.47
N SER A 125 -8.05 -1.05 -15.34
CA SER A 125 -7.05 -1.96 -15.94
C SER A 125 -7.11 -3.38 -15.39
N PHE A 126 -7.53 -3.57 -14.12
CA PHE A 126 -7.83 -4.90 -13.60
C PHE A 126 -9.01 -5.56 -14.31
N GLU A 127 -10.09 -4.80 -14.54
CA GLU A 127 -11.27 -5.27 -15.26
C GLU A 127 -10.95 -5.61 -16.72
N ASP A 128 -10.29 -4.70 -17.42
CA ASP A 128 -9.91 -4.84 -18.83
C ASP A 128 -8.98 -6.04 -19.05
N SER A 129 -8.05 -6.26 -18.11
CA SER A 129 -7.11 -7.38 -18.12
C SER A 129 -7.74 -8.68 -17.59
N ARG A 130 -9.00 -8.66 -17.14
CA ARG A 130 -9.71 -9.79 -16.50
C ARG A 130 -8.96 -10.38 -15.30
N ILE A 131 -8.14 -9.56 -14.65
CA ILE A 131 -7.36 -9.92 -13.46
C ILE A 131 -8.12 -9.42 -12.24
N SER A 132 -8.41 -10.31 -11.29
CA SER A 132 -9.08 -9.90 -10.06
C SER A 132 -8.16 -9.05 -9.18
N MET A 133 -8.53 -7.79 -8.93
CA MET A 133 -7.80 -6.93 -7.98
C MET A 133 -7.70 -7.52 -6.57
N TYR A 134 -8.61 -8.43 -6.21
CA TYR A 134 -8.62 -9.12 -4.92
C TYR A 134 -7.66 -10.32 -4.87
N LYS A 135 -7.20 -10.82 -6.02
CA LYS A 135 -6.29 -11.98 -6.12
C LYS A 135 -4.93 -11.62 -6.71
N PHE A 136 -4.79 -10.46 -7.33
CA PHE A 136 -3.55 -10.01 -7.96
C PHE A 136 -2.36 -9.99 -6.99
N PHE A 137 -2.57 -9.39 -5.82
CA PHE A 137 -1.65 -9.50 -4.69
C PHE A 137 -2.15 -10.60 -3.75
N THR A 138 -1.64 -11.81 -3.87
CA THR A 138 -1.98 -12.89 -2.94
C THR A 138 -1.43 -12.60 -1.54
N ASN A 139 -1.98 -13.28 -0.52
CA ASN A 139 -1.41 -13.21 0.83
C ASN A 139 0.04 -13.71 0.86
N GLU A 140 0.34 -14.76 0.08
CA GLU A 140 1.69 -15.30 -0.08
C GLU A 140 2.65 -14.27 -0.68
N TYR A 141 2.24 -13.57 -1.75
CA TYR A 141 3.03 -12.47 -2.31
C TYR A 141 3.35 -11.40 -1.26
N TYR A 142 2.37 -11.01 -0.46
CA TYR A 142 2.57 -9.99 0.56
C TYR A 142 3.49 -10.46 1.70
N THR A 143 3.34 -11.72 2.11
CA THR A 143 4.21 -12.36 3.12
C THR A 143 5.66 -12.36 2.64
N GLU A 144 5.91 -12.87 1.43
CA GLU A 144 7.26 -12.90 0.84
C GLU A 144 7.85 -11.50 0.68
N LEU A 145 7.02 -10.54 0.27
CA LEU A 145 7.43 -9.15 0.10
C LEU A 145 7.84 -8.51 1.44
N ILE A 146 7.07 -8.70 2.51
CA ILE A 146 7.43 -8.19 3.84
C ILE A 146 8.74 -8.81 4.31
N ASP A 147 8.89 -10.13 4.21
CA ASP A 147 10.10 -10.83 4.64
C ASP A 147 11.34 -10.32 3.89
N LYS A 148 11.20 -10.06 2.58
CA LYS A 148 12.26 -9.48 1.76
C LYS A 148 12.61 -8.07 2.25
N ILE A 149 11.62 -7.19 2.39
CA ILE A 149 11.81 -5.79 2.79
C ILE A 149 12.45 -5.70 4.17
N GLU A 150 12.00 -6.50 5.14
CA GLU A 150 12.59 -6.49 6.49
C GLU A 150 14.04 -6.97 6.45
N LYS A 151 14.37 -8.01 5.68
CA LYS A 151 15.77 -8.46 5.52
C LYS A 151 16.65 -7.37 4.88
N GLU A 152 16.14 -6.65 3.88
CA GLU A 152 16.90 -5.60 3.18
C GLU A 152 17.09 -4.36 4.07
N ASN A 153 16.09 -4.01 4.88
CA ASN A 153 16.09 -2.82 5.73
C ASN A 153 16.64 -3.07 7.14
N VAL A 154 16.89 -4.32 7.54
CA VAL A 154 17.60 -4.70 8.78
C VAL A 154 19.08 -5.00 8.53
N LYS A 155 19.52 -5.15 7.27
CA LYS A 155 20.85 -5.67 6.97
C LYS A 155 21.99 -4.74 7.41
N ALA A 156 22.84 -5.37 8.23
CA ALA A 156 24.00 -4.83 8.90
C ALA A 156 25.15 -4.49 7.93
N ILE A 157 25.98 -3.57 8.41
CA ILE A 157 27.26 -3.14 7.85
C ILE A 157 28.12 -4.38 7.53
N ALA A 158 28.60 -4.46 6.28
CA ALA A 158 29.77 -5.25 5.93
C ALA A 158 31.03 -4.48 6.32
#